data_AF-A0A656JW84-F1
#
_entry.id   AF-A0A656JW84-F1
#
_cell.length_a   1.000
_cell.length_b   1.000
_cell.length_c   1.000
_cell.angle_alpha   90.00
_cell.angle_beta   90.00
_cell.angle_gamma   90.00
#
_symmetry.space_group_name_H-M   'P 1'
#
loop_
_entity.id
_entity.type
_entity.pdbx_description
1 polymer ?
#
loop_
_entity_poly.entity_id
_entity_poly.type
_entity_poly.pdbx_seq_one_letter_code
_entity_poly.pdbx_strand_id
1 'polypeptide(L)'
;MATPLPLQRHAASPTTATGAWLADIDTTGYEKVQRRVIGQLLQTLLYEAALPYRCEPLGEHLHRFSVPLGDGVEYRCNGLLSTSFELIRLDHASLERFDSAGQRSTPDLHLALTELLAPFKDSPHLARFIQEIEQTQLKDLQARNQGYQAAKPAHQLDVDALEQHFMDAHSYHPCYKSRIGFSLADNRNYGPEFATPFAVVWLAVARSSASVGHSRSMDVQAFIREELGAQRWQEFAGTLAARGKSIDDYQLMPVHPWQWDNVTVSTFYPELASGELVYLGTSADQYKAQQSIRTLANASQPKRPYVKLAMSMTNTSSTRILARHTVLNGPIITDWLHKLIATDSTAKALGFVILGEVAGVSYDYRHLPES
;
A
#
# COMPACT_ATOMS: atom_id res chain seq x y z
N MET A 1 -44.07 -22.01 -16.70
CA MET A 1 -43.73 -22.11 -15.27
C MET A 1 -42.26 -21.77 -15.13
N ALA A 2 -41.98 -20.51 -14.80
CA ALA A 2 -40.63 -19.96 -14.70
C ALA A 2 -40.30 -19.80 -13.22
N THR A 3 -39.27 -20.48 -12.76
CA THR A 3 -38.76 -20.38 -11.39
C THR A 3 -37.65 -19.32 -11.39
N PRO A 4 -37.77 -18.20 -10.64
CA PRO A 4 -36.66 -17.28 -10.47
C PRO A 4 -35.67 -17.83 -9.43
N LEU A 5 -34.39 -17.82 -9.78
CA LEU A 5 -33.28 -18.06 -8.85
C LEU A 5 -33.21 -16.91 -7.83
N PRO A 6 -33.05 -17.19 -6.53
CA PRO A 6 -32.87 -16.14 -5.54
C PRO A 6 -31.41 -15.64 -5.58
N LEU A 7 -31.20 -14.45 -6.15
CA LEU A 7 -30.02 -13.63 -5.90
C LEU A 7 -30.11 -13.14 -4.45
N GLN A 8 -29.52 -13.88 -3.51
CA GLN A 8 -29.24 -13.36 -2.18
C GLN A 8 -28.14 -12.31 -2.31
N ARG A 9 -28.54 -11.04 -2.39
CA ARG A 9 -27.67 -9.92 -2.03
C ARG A 9 -27.36 -10.07 -0.54
N HIS A 10 -26.10 -10.34 -0.21
CA HIS A 10 -25.63 -10.14 1.15
C HIS A 10 -25.92 -8.69 1.55
N ALA A 11 -26.69 -8.53 2.62
CA ALA A 11 -27.08 -7.25 3.16
C ALA A 11 -25.81 -6.46 3.54
N ALA A 12 -25.56 -5.37 2.82
CA ALA A 12 -24.67 -4.34 3.30
C ALA A 12 -25.19 -3.87 4.67
N SER A 13 -24.32 -3.88 5.67
CA SER A 13 -24.57 -3.17 6.93
C SER A 13 -24.93 -1.70 6.62
N PRO A 14 -25.69 -1.00 7.49
CA PRO A 14 -26.20 0.33 7.18
C PRO A 14 -25.03 1.22 6.76
N THR A 15 -25.07 1.69 5.52
CA THR A 15 -24.06 2.58 4.93
C THR A 15 -24.06 3.88 5.70
N THR A 16 -23.22 3.97 6.73
CA THR A 16 -22.75 5.26 7.25
C THR A 16 -22.16 6.00 6.06
N ALA A 17 -22.68 7.20 5.75
CA ALA A 17 -22.22 7.99 4.60
C ALA A 17 -20.69 8.13 4.62
N THR A 18 -20.05 8.06 3.45
CA THR A 18 -18.60 8.25 3.32
C THR A 18 -18.21 9.57 3.98
N GLY A 19 -17.29 9.51 4.95
CA GLY A 19 -16.84 10.70 5.69
C GLY A 19 -17.66 11.06 6.93
N ALA A 20 -18.73 10.33 7.28
CA ALA A 20 -19.50 10.59 8.50
C ALA A 20 -18.63 10.57 9.78
N TRP A 21 -17.58 9.74 9.79
CA TRP A 21 -16.58 9.67 10.87
C TRP A 21 -15.84 10.98 11.11
N LEU A 22 -15.86 11.94 10.17
CA LEU A 22 -15.24 13.24 10.32
C LEU A 22 -15.94 14.09 11.40
N ALA A 23 -17.24 13.89 11.61
CA ALA A 23 -18.02 14.62 12.61
C ALA A 23 -17.59 14.29 14.05
N ASP A 24 -17.03 13.09 14.26
CA ASP A 24 -16.66 12.56 15.57
C ASP A 24 -15.13 12.54 15.78
N ILE A 25 -14.36 13.30 14.99
CA ILE A 25 -12.90 13.35 15.17
C ILE A 25 -12.55 14.06 16.47
N ASP A 26 -11.70 13.41 17.27
CA ASP A 26 -10.99 14.08 18.36
C ASP A 26 -10.04 15.15 17.80
N THR A 27 -10.29 16.41 18.18
CA THR A 27 -9.45 17.57 17.82
C THR A 27 -7.97 17.32 18.11
N THR A 28 -7.66 16.66 19.23
CA THR A 28 -6.27 16.35 19.61
C THR A 28 -5.64 15.37 18.62
N GLY A 29 -6.38 14.35 18.18
CA GLY A 29 -5.97 13.42 17.14
C GLY A 29 -5.73 14.10 15.80
N TYR A 30 -6.61 15.01 15.40
CA TYR A 30 -6.47 15.81 14.18
C TYR A 30 -5.17 16.62 14.18
N GLU A 31 -4.94 17.40 15.24
CA GLU A 31 -3.77 18.26 15.38
C GLU A 31 -2.46 17.45 15.37
N LYS A 32 -2.44 16.29 16.02
CA LYS A 32 -1.25 15.40 16.03
C LYS A 32 -0.91 14.90 14.62
N VAL A 33 -1.91 14.47 13.84
CA VAL A 33 -1.68 14.04 12.45
C VAL A 33 -1.21 15.21 11.59
N GLN A 34 -1.86 16.37 11.72
CA GLN A 34 -1.51 17.57 10.96
C GLN A 34 -0.08 18.04 11.23
N ARG A 35 0.30 18.16 12.50
CA ARG A 35 1.67 18.52 12.88
C ARG A 35 2.68 17.51 12.35
N ARG A 36 2.34 16.21 12.39
CA ARG A 36 3.20 15.18 11.83
C ARG A 36 3.39 15.34 10.33
N VAL A 37 2.32 15.52 9.55
CA VAL A 37 2.39 15.66 8.09
C VAL A 37 3.20 16.90 7.70
N ILE A 38 2.91 18.05 8.32
CA ILE A 38 3.63 19.30 8.04
C ILE A 38 5.10 19.19 8.50
N GLY A 39 5.33 18.66 9.70
CA GLY A 39 6.67 18.50 10.26
C GLY A 39 7.54 17.57 9.43
N GLN A 40 6.99 16.45 8.94
CA GLN A 40 7.72 15.51 8.09
C GLN A 40 7.98 16.06 6.69
N LEU A 41 7.06 16.86 6.14
CA LEU A 41 7.31 17.65 4.93
C LEU A 41 8.46 18.62 5.13
N LEU A 42 8.40 19.43 6.19
CA LEU A 42 9.46 20.39 6.52
C LEU A 42 10.80 19.68 6.69
N GLN A 43 10.85 18.60 7.47
CA GLN A 43 12.06 17.80 7.70
C GLN A 43 12.67 17.32 6.38
N THR A 44 11.85 16.79 5.47
CA THR A 44 12.31 16.32 4.15
C THR A 44 12.89 17.48 3.34
N LEU A 45 12.18 18.61 3.28
CA LEU A 45 12.64 19.80 2.56
C LEU A 45 13.95 20.36 3.12
N LEU A 46 14.15 20.29 4.44
CA LEU A 46 15.40 20.74 5.07
C LEU A 46 16.55 19.77 4.82
N TYR A 47 16.31 18.46 4.99
CA TYR A 47 17.35 17.45 4.83
C TYR A 47 17.83 17.33 3.37
N GLU A 48 16.94 17.50 2.39
CA GLU A 48 17.30 17.54 0.97
C GLU A 48 17.82 18.92 0.51
N ALA A 49 17.98 19.87 1.44
CA ALA A 49 18.36 21.25 1.15
C ALA A 49 17.45 21.93 0.09
N ALA A 50 16.19 21.51 0.01
CA ALA A 50 15.19 22.07 -0.89
C ALA A 50 14.69 23.44 -0.41
N LEU A 51 14.77 23.72 0.89
CA LEU A 51 14.52 25.04 1.48
C LEU A 51 15.76 25.52 2.26
N PRO A 52 16.09 26.83 2.20
CA PRO A 52 17.11 27.40 3.05
C PRO A 52 16.63 27.45 4.51
N TYR A 53 17.54 27.20 5.44
CA TYR A 53 17.26 27.31 6.87
C TYR A 53 18.47 27.80 7.65
N ARG A 54 18.20 28.35 8.84
CA ARG A 54 19.20 28.63 9.87
C ARG A 54 19.08 27.57 10.97
N CYS A 55 20.21 27.16 11.53
CA CYS A 55 20.28 26.15 12.57
C CYS A 55 21.04 26.73 13.76
N GLU A 56 20.39 26.79 14.93
CA GLU A 56 20.95 27.33 16.17
C GLU A 56 21.00 26.24 17.24
N PRO A 57 22.16 25.96 17.86
CA PRO A 57 22.25 24.95 18.91
C PRO A 57 21.49 25.40 20.16
N LEU A 58 20.64 24.52 20.69
CA LEU A 58 19.95 24.69 21.97
C LEU A 58 20.52 23.81 23.09
N GLY A 59 21.32 22.80 22.73
CA GLY A 59 21.95 21.85 23.64
C GLY A 59 22.75 20.80 22.87
N GLU A 60 23.13 19.72 23.55
CA GLU A 60 23.81 18.59 22.91
C GLU A 60 22.87 17.93 21.89
N HIS A 61 23.23 17.99 20.61
CA HIS A 61 22.46 17.51 19.44
C HIS A 61 21.09 18.17 19.19
N LEU A 62 20.53 18.91 20.15
CA LEU A 62 19.28 19.65 20.00
C LEU A 62 19.53 21.02 19.35
N HIS A 63 18.79 21.30 18.30
CA HIS A 63 18.90 22.52 17.51
C HIS A 63 17.52 23.14 17.26
N ARG A 64 17.51 24.45 17.04
CA ARG A 64 16.39 25.19 16.48
C ARG A 64 16.62 25.42 14.99
N PHE A 65 15.71 24.91 14.18
CA PHE A 65 15.65 25.13 12.75
C PHE A 65 14.70 26.29 12.47
N SER A 66 15.19 27.35 11.84
CA SER A 66 14.42 28.53 11.44
C SER A 66 14.44 28.66 9.92
N VAL A 67 13.26 28.63 9.31
CA VAL A 67 13.07 28.53 7.86
C VAL A 67 12.41 29.83 7.40
N PRO A 68 13.20 30.84 7.00
CA PRO A 68 12.65 32.07 6.47
C PRO A 68 12.07 31.82 5.08
N LEU A 69 10.83 32.26 4.87
CA LEU A 69 10.12 32.19 3.60
C LEU A 69 9.95 33.61 3.03
N GLY A 70 9.29 33.70 1.86
CA GLY A 70 8.88 34.98 1.29
C GLY A 70 7.92 35.76 2.21
N ASP A 71 7.77 37.06 1.95
CA ASP A 71 6.79 37.94 2.60
C ASP A 71 6.92 38.07 4.12
N GLY A 72 8.10 37.77 4.69
CA GLY A 72 8.37 37.89 6.12
C GLY A 72 7.81 36.75 6.98
N VAL A 73 7.33 35.67 6.36
CA VAL A 73 6.90 34.45 7.07
C VAL A 73 8.12 33.61 7.47
N GLU A 74 8.08 33.02 8.66
CA GLU A 74 9.12 32.10 9.13
C GLU A 74 8.51 30.89 9.85
N TYR A 75 9.03 29.70 9.54
CA TYR A 75 8.72 28.49 10.29
C TYR A 75 9.86 28.17 11.25
N ARG A 76 9.54 27.82 12.50
CA ARG A 76 10.52 27.37 13.50
C ARG A 76 10.14 25.99 14.01
N CYS A 77 11.13 25.14 14.19
CA CYS A 77 10.95 23.82 14.75
C CYS A 77 12.22 23.41 15.49
N ASN A 78 12.09 22.82 16.67
CA ASN A 78 13.22 22.18 17.33
C ASN A 78 13.45 20.79 16.74
N GLY A 79 14.66 20.29 16.78
CA GLY A 79 14.97 18.95 16.29
C GLY A 79 16.39 18.52 16.61
N LEU A 80 16.68 17.26 16.33
CA LEU A 80 18.01 16.71 16.41
C LEU A 80 18.74 16.91 15.07
N LEU A 81 20.02 17.25 15.15
CA LEU A 81 20.97 17.18 14.04
C LEU A 81 22.02 16.11 14.38
N SER A 82 21.92 14.97 13.72
CA SER A 82 22.82 13.83 13.92
C SER A 82 24.18 14.10 13.29
N THR A 83 25.27 13.73 13.97
CA THR A 83 26.60 13.72 13.35
C THR A 83 26.71 12.65 12.25
N SER A 84 25.99 11.54 12.40
CA SER A 84 25.91 10.50 11.37
C SER A 84 24.94 10.93 10.28
N PHE A 85 25.47 11.12 9.06
CA PHE A 85 24.75 11.54 7.84
C PHE A 85 24.03 12.89 7.93
N GLU A 86 24.32 13.73 8.93
CA GLU A 86 23.66 15.03 9.12
C GLU A 86 22.12 14.92 9.15
N LEU A 87 21.62 13.78 9.65
CA LEU A 87 20.18 13.52 9.68
C LEU A 87 19.47 14.52 10.57
N ILE A 88 18.47 15.19 9.98
CA ILE A 88 17.54 16.07 10.68
C ILE A 88 16.36 15.24 11.17
N ARG A 89 16.08 15.29 12.48
CA ARG A 89 14.86 14.74 13.08
C ARG A 89 14.11 15.81 13.84
N LEU A 90 13.07 16.37 13.22
CA LEU A 90 12.29 17.45 13.81
C LEU A 90 11.36 16.91 14.90
N ASP A 91 11.25 17.64 16.01
CA ASP A 91 10.17 17.47 16.98
C ASP A 91 8.93 18.21 16.46
N HIS A 92 8.06 17.48 15.75
CA HIS A 92 6.85 18.03 15.14
C HIS A 92 5.91 18.72 16.13
N ALA A 93 5.99 18.41 17.43
CA ALA A 93 5.18 19.09 18.44
C ALA A 93 5.63 20.54 18.68
N SER A 94 6.88 20.87 18.36
CA SER A 94 7.49 22.19 18.50
C SER A 94 7.35 23.09 17.27
N LEU A 95 6.63 22.64 16.24
CA LEU A 95 6.43 23.39 15.00
C LEU A 95 5.63 24.68 15.25
N GLU A 96 6.21 25.80 14.84
CA GLU A 96 5.66 27.14 14.96
C GLU A 96 5.76 27.88 13.63
N ARG A 97 4.76 28.70 13.34
CA ARG A 97 4.77 29.66 12.24
C ARG A 97 4.76 31.07 12.82
N PHE A 98 5.55 31.97 12.24
CA PHE A 98 5.56 33.41 12.50
C PHE A 98 5.16 34.12 11.21
N ASP A 99 4.17 35.01 11.26
CA ASP A 99 3.78 35.82 10.11
C ASP A 99 4.67 37.07 9.94
N SER A 100 4.35 37.90 8.93
CA SER A 100 5.07 39.13 8.62
C SER A 100 5.02 40.19 9.73
N ALA A 101 4.04 40.10 10.64
CA ALA A 101 3.93 40.94 11.83
C ALA A 101 4.65 40.34 13.05
N GLY A 102 5.24 39.15 12.91
CA GLY A 102 5.89 38.40 13.99
C GLY A 102 4.91 37.67 14.90
N GLN A 103 3.64 37.52 14.53
CA GLN A 103 2.66 36.80 15.31
C GLN A 103 2.88 35.28 15.19
N ARG A 104 2.98 34.61 16.34
CA ARG A 104 3.16 33.16 16.44
C ARG A 104 1.82 32.42 16.30
N SER A 105 1.80 31.35 15.50
CA SER A 105 0.68 30.41 15.39
C SER A 105 1.15 28.97 15.13
N THR A 106 0.22 28.02 15.18
CA THR A 106 0.42 26.68 14.59
C THR A 106 -0.22 26.69 13.20
N PRO A 107 0.52 26.34 12.14
CA PRO A 107 -0.01 26.37 10.78
C PRO A 107 -0.99 25.21 10.57
N ASP A 108 -2.09 25.47 9.87
CA ASP A 108 -2.87 24.39 9.26
C ASP A 108 -2.18 23.87 7.99
N LEU A 109 -2.68 22.74 7.48
CA LEU A 109 -2.06 22.04 6.36
C LEU A 109 -2.08 22.86 5.07
N HIS A 110 -3.20 23.47 4.72
CA HIS A 110 -3.30 24.19 3.44
C HIS A 110 -2.46 25.46 3.45
N LEU A 111 -2.41 26.15 4.59
CA LEU A 111 -1.51 27.30 4.77
C LEU A 111 -0.04 26.85 4.65
N ALA A 112 0.33 25.77 5.35
CA ALA A 112 1.69 25.23 5.28
C ALA A 112 2.09 24.80 3.87
N LEU A 113 1.20 24.12 3.14
CA LEU A 113 1.44 23.73 1.76
C LEU A 113 1.62 24.93 0.84
N THR A 114 0.78 25.97 1.02
CA THR A 114 0.88 27.20 0.23
C THR A 114 2.23 27.88 0.42
N GLU A 115 2.69 28.00 1.67
CA GLU A 115 3.89 28.76 2.00
C GLU A 115 5.18 27.95 1.79
N LEU A 116 5.24 26.72 2.30
CA LEU A 116 6.44 25.87 2.20
C LEU A 116 6.72 25.44 0.76
N LEU A 117 5.68 25.34 -0.08
CA LEU A 117 5.82 24.92 -1.48
C LEU A 117 5.78 26.07 -2.49
N ALA A 118 5.60 27.32 -2.04
CA ALA A 118 5.64 28.50 -2.91
C ALA A 118 6.91 28.57 -3.81
N PRO A 119 8.11 28.21 -3.32
CA PRO A 119 9.31 28.19 -4.18
C PRO A 119 9.23 27.22 -5.36
N PHE A 120 8.31 26.25 -5.32
CA PHE A 120 8.14 25.21 -6.35
C PHE A 120 6.89 25.41 -7.21
N LYS A 121 6.26 26.60 -7.17
CA LYS A 121 4.98 26.90 -7.86
C LYS A 121 4.96 26.57 -9.35
N ASP A 122 6.10 26.68 -10.02
CA ASP A 122 6.24 26.45 -11.46
C ASP A 122 6.53 24.97 -11.81
N SER A 123 6.62 24.09 -10.80
CA SER A 123 6.84 22.67 -11.02
C SER A 123 5.59 21.99 -11.61
N PRO A 124 5.72 21.22 -12.71
CA PRO A 124 4.59 20.48 -13.29
C PRO A 124 4.06 19.37 -12.37
N HIS A 125 4.78 19.04 -11.29
CA HIS A 125 4.41 17.99 -10.34
C HIS A 125 3.79 18.52 -9.06
N LEU A 126 3.76 19.84 -8.83
CA LEU A 126 3.35 20.42 -7.56
C LEU A 126 1.90 20.05 -7.19
N ALA A 127 0.97 20.15 -8.14
CA ALA A 127 -0.43 19.82 -7.89
C ALA A 127 -0.62 18.36 -7.44
N ARG A 128 0.09 17.42 -8.10
CA ARG A 128 0.08 16.00 -7.72
C ARG A 128 0.69 15.80 -6.32
N PHE A 129 1.77 16.50 -6.02
CA PHE A 129 2.46 16.39 -4.74
C PHE A 129 1.58 16.91 -3.58
N ILE A 130 0.94 18.07 -3.75
CA ILE A 130 -0.03 18.62 -2.78
C ILE A 130 -1.16 17.60 -2.55
N GLN A 131 -1.75 17.07 -3.63
CA GLN A 131 -2.80 16.06 -3.52
C GLN A 131 -2.33 14.82 -2.73
N GLU A 132 -1.10 14.34 -2.95
CA GLU A 132 -0.55 13.21 -2.21
C GLU A 132 -0.39 13.50 -0.70
N ILE A 133 -0.03 14.73 -0.32
CA ILE A 133 0.10 15.14 1.08
C ILE A 133 -1.28 15.26 1.73
N GLU A 134 -2.24 15.90 1.06
CA GLU A 134 -3.62 16.01 1.54
C GLU A 134 -4.25 14.63 1.75
N GLN A 135 -4.03 13.70 0.81
CA GLN A 135 -4.50 12.33 0.95
C GLN A 135 -3.78 11.58 2.07
N THR A 136 -2.50 11.86 2.31
CA THR A 136 -1.76 11.32 3.46
C THR A 136 -2.36 11.79 4.76
N GLN A 137 -2.63 13.10 4.91
CA GLN A 137 -3.32 13.68 6.07
C GLN A 137 -4.66 12.95 6.32
N LEU A 138 -5.50 12.89 5.29
CA LEU A 138 -6.85 12.36 5.42
C LEU A 138 -6.86 10.87 5.79
N LYS A 139 -6.01 10.06 5.15
CA LYS A 139 -5.96 8.60 5.38
C LYS A 139 -5.23 8.23 6.67
N ASP A 140 -4.23 9.00 7.08
CA ASP A 140 -3.59 8.81 8.40
C ASP A 140 -4.55 9.18 9.53
N LEU A 141 -5.32 10.26 9.35
CA LEU A 141 -6.38 10.64 10.28
C LEU A 141 -7.46 9.55 10.38
N GLN A 142 -7.94 9.01 9.25
CA GLN A 142 -8.90 7.90 9.27
C GLN A 142 -8.34 6.67 10.00
N ALA A 143 -7.09 6.31 9.75
CA ALA A 143 -6.44 5.16 10.37
C ALA A 143 -6.26 5.37 11.89
N ARG A 144 -5.93 6.58 12.35
CA ARG A 144 -5.78 6.87 13.78
C ARG A 144 -7.11 7.00 14.52
N ASN A 145 -8.16 7.42 13.83
CA ASN A 145 -9.50 7.59 14.43
C ASN A 145 -10.30 6.28 14.56
N GLN A 146 -9.74 5.13 14.16
CA GLN A 146 -10.46 3.85 14.18
C GLN A 146 -10.61 3.24 15.59
N GLY A 147 -10.00 3.84 16.63
CA GLY A 147 -10.07 3.35 18.01
C GLY A 147 -9.29 2.05 18.28
N TYR A 148 -8.37 1.66 17.38
CA TYR A 148 -7.56 0.46 17.57
C TYR A 148 -6.64 0.60 18.78
N GLN A 149 -6.67 -0.40 19.65
CA GLN A 149 -5.74 -0.58 20.75
C GLN A 149 -5.27 -2.04 20.74
N ALA A 150 -3.95 -2.24 20.75
CA ALA A 150 -3.41 -3.59 20.81
C ALA A 150 -3.71 -4.23 22.17
N ALA A 151 -4.17 -5.49 22.16
CA ALA A 151 -4.47 -6.24 23.39
C ALA A 151 -3.22 -6.57 24.22
N LYS A 152 -2.04 -6.49 23.62
CA LYS A 152 -0.73 -6.79 24.24
C LYS A 152 0.30 -5.76 23.78
N PRO A 153 1.40 -5.58 24.55
CA PRO A 153 2.55 -4.81 24.09
C PRO A 153 3.11 -5.34 22.76
N ALA A 154 3.67 -4.45 21.94
CA ALA A 154 4.18 -4.77 20.60
C ALA A 154 5.10 -6.00 20.57
N HIS A 155 6.03 -6.12 21.53
CA HIS A 155 6.97 -7.24 21.60
C HIS A 155 6.32 -8.62 21.86
N GLN A 156 5.01 -8.68 22.12
CA GLN A 156 4.24 -9.91 22.33
C GLN A 156 3.22 -10.17 21.22
N LEU A 157 3.12 -9.27 20.23
CA LEU A 157 2.26 -9.45 19.07
C LEU A 157 2.95 -10.39 18.08
N ASP A 158 2.14 -11.18 17.36
CA ASP A 158 2.64 -11.92 16.20
C ASP A 158 2.91 -10.97 15.01
N VAL A 159 3.56 -11.50 13.98
CA VAL A 159 3.99 -10.70 12.82
C VAL A 159 2.82 -10.01 12.11
N ASP A 160 1.69 -10.69 11.92
CA ASP A 160 0.53 -10.12 11.22
C ASP A 160 -0.19 -9.07 12.08
N ALA A 161 -0.19 -9.22 13.40
CA ALA A 161 -0.67 -8.20 14.32
C ALA A 161 0.26 -6.98 14.35
N LEU A 162 1.58 -7.16 14.20
CA LEU A 162 2.54 -6.06 14.09
C LEU A 162 2.35 -5.24 12.80
N GLU A 163 1.97 -5.89 11.69
CA GLU A 163 1.66 -5.24 10.42
C GLU A 163 0.49 -4.24 10.56
N GLN A 164 -0.53 -4.59 11.36
CA GLN A 164 -1.61 -3.67 11.73
C GLN A 164 -1.15 -2.60 12.72
N HIS A 165 -0.34 -3.00 13.71
CA HIS A 165 0.04 -2.17 14.84
C HIS A 165 0.85 -0.94 14.43
N PHE A 166 1.80 -1.09 13.51
CA PHE A 166 2.67 -0.01 13.06
C PHE A 166 2.02 0.84 11.96
N MET A 167 1.30 1.88 12.38
CA MET A 167 0.56 2.76 11.48
C MET A 167 1.36 3.93 10.90
N ASP A 168 2.60 4.14 11.37
CA ASP A 168 3.40 5.30 10.97
C ASP A 168 3.87 5.21 9.50
N ALA A 169 3.98 4.02 8.93
CA ALA A 169 4.53 3.81 7.58
C ALA A 169 5.93 4.46 7.45
N HIS A 170 6.23 5.11 6.32
CA HIS A 170 7.56 5.64 6.04
C HIS A 170 7.88 6.88 6.91
N SER A 171 8.99 6.84 7.65
CA SER A 171 9.37 7.89 8.63
C SER A 171 10.02 9.14 8.02
N TYR A 172 10.29 9.12 6.71
CA TYR A 172 10.96 10.21 5.99
C TYR A 172 10.05 10.85 4.94
N HIS A 173 9.71 10.13 3.86
CA HIS A 173 8.86 10.63 2.77
C HIS A 173 7.53 11.27 3.24
N PRO A 174 7.20 12.51 2.84
CA PRO A 174 6.02 13.22 3.35
C PRO A 174 4.70 12.59 2.87
N CYS A 175 4.67 12.03 1.67
CA CYS A 175 3.50 11.30 1.13
C CYS A 175 3.45 9.82 1.56
N TYR A 176 3.68 9.53 2.84
CA TYR A 176 3.83 8.14 3.34
C TYR A 176 2.53 7.30 3.29
N LYS A 177 1.37 7.94 3.11
CA LYS A 177 0.04 7.27 3.07
C LYS A 177 -0.88 7.85 2.00
N SER A 178 -0.32 8.33 0.89
CA SER A 178 -1.08 9.04 -0.15
C SER A 178 -2.17 8.18 -0.78
N ARG A 179 -1.87 6.90 -1.09
CA ARG A 179 -2.81 5.89 -1.63
C ARG A 179 -3.75 6.46 -2.71
N ILE A 180 -3.23 7.21 -3.67
CA ILE A 180 -4.01 7.81 -4.76
C ILE A 180 -4.67 6.68 -5.56
N GLY A 181 -6.00 6.76 -5.68
CA GLY A 181 -6.87 5.72 -6.23
C GLY A 181 -7.88 5.20 -5.20
N PHE A 182 -7.52 5.14 -3.91
CA PHE A 182 -8.45 4.72 -2.86
C PHE A 182 -9.45 5.81 -2.47
N SER A 183 -10.72 5.43 -2.44
CA SER A 183 -11.72 6.11 -1.62
C SER A 183 -11.47 5.85 -0.12
N LEU A 184 -12.18 6.55 0.76
CA LEU A 184 -12.13 6.28 2.20
C LEU A 184 -12.72 4.92 2.58
N ALA A 185 -13.66 4.40 1.79
CA ALA A 185 -14.17 3.05 1.99
C ALA A 185 -13.11 2.01 1.60
N ASP A 186 -12.41 2.21 0.48
CA ASP A 186 -11.30 1.35 0.08
C ASP A 186 -10.18 1.37 1.09
N ASN A 187 -9.82 2.56 1.60
CA ASN A 187 -8.79 2.70 2.62
C ASN A 187 -9.13 1.90 3.89
N ARG A 188 -10.41 1.88 4.31
CA ARG A 188 -10.88 1.08 5.45
C ARG A 188 -10.88 -0.42 5.16
N ASN A 189 -11.25 -0.82 3.95
CA ASN A 189 -11.38 -2.22 3.57
C ASN A 189 -10.02 -2.88 3.27
N TYR A 190 -9.06 -2.11 2.75
CA TYR A 190 -7.81 -2.65 2.20
C TYR A 190 -6.56 -2.03 2.81
N GLY A 191 -6.68 -1.02 3.68
CA GLY A 191 -5.55 -0.46 4.41
C GLY A 191 -5.06 -1.41 5.52
N PRO A 192 -3.74 -1.64 5.64
CA PRO A 192 -3.17 -2.55 6.64
C PRO A 192 -3.53 -2.18 8.08
N GLU A 193 -3.71 -0.90 8.37
CA GLU A 193 -4.04 -0.41 9.71
C GLU A 193 -5.39 -0.89 10.23
N PHE A 194 -6.31 -1.24 9.33
CA PHE A 194 -7.64 -1.71 9.67
C PHE A 194 -7.71 -3.23 9.82
N ALA A 195 -6.73 -3.96 9.26
CA ALA A 195 -6.65 -5.43 9.25
C ALA A 195 -7.95 -6.14 8.87
N THR A 196 -8.79 -5.50 8.05
CA THR A 196 -10.05 -6.04 7.55
C THR A 196 -9.74 -7.26 6.68
N PRO A 197 -10.20 -8.47 7.03
CA PRO A 197 -10.02 -9.64 6.17
C PRO A 197 -10.90 -9.53 4.92
N PHE A 198 -10.36 -9.92 3.76
CA PHE A 198 -11.11 -9.97 2.51
C PHE A 198 -10.70 -11.15 1.62
N ALA A 199 -11.61 -11.59 0.76
CA ALA A 199 -11.33 -12.61 -0.25
C ALA A 199 -10.71 -11.98 -1.52
N VAL A 200 -9.80 -12.69 -2.16
CA VAL A 200 -9.24 -12.30 -3.48
C VAL A 200 -10.14 -12.79 -4.60
N VAL A 201 -10.14 -12.10 -5.74
CA VAL A 201 -10.83 -12.53 -6.96
C VAL A 201 -9.96 -13.55 -7.69
N TRP A 202 -10.57 -14.58 -8.28
CA TRP A 202 -9.89 -15.55 -9.15
C TRP A 202 -10.32 -15.39 -10.60
N LEU A 203 -9.34 -15.33 -11.48
CA LEU A 203 -9.52 -15.38 -12.93
C LEU A 203 -8.87 -16.64 -13.50
N ALA A 204 -9.51 -17.21 -14.51
CA ALA A 204 -8.85 -18.05 -15.49
C ALA A 204 -8.41 -17.16 -16.66
N VAL A 205 -7.11 -17.19 -16.97
CA VAL A 205 -6.47 -16.43 -18.05
C VAL A 205 -6.05 -17.42 -19.13
N ALA A 206 -6.48 -17.22 -20.38
CA ALA A 206 -6.13 -18.12 -21.47
C ALA A 206 -4.60 -18.28 -21.56
N ARG A 207 -4.13 -19.52 -21.76
CA ARG A 207 -2.68 -19.82 -21.76
C ARG A 207 -1.90 -19.01 -22.80
N SER A 208 -2.51 -18.70 -23.95
CA SER A 208 -1.92 -17.87 -24.99
C SER A 208 -1.60 -16.44 -24.52
N SER A 209 -2.27 -15.97 -23.48
CA SER A 209 -2.20 -14.61 -22.95
C SER A 209 -1.68 -14.56 -21.51
N ALA A 210 -1.16 -15.67 -21.01
CA ALA A 210 -0.58 -15.78 -19.68
C ALA A 210 0.91 -16.06 -19.75
N SER A 211 1.68 -15.46 -18.85
CA SER A 211 3.08 -15.78 -18.63
C SER A 211 3.28 -16.21 -17.19
N VAL A 212 3.86 -17.39 -16.98
CA VAL A 212 4.10 -17.98 -15.65
C VAL A 212 5.61 -18.07 -15.41
N GLY A 213 6.04 -17.63 -14.24
CA GLY A 213 7.37 -17.89 -13.70
C GLY A 213 7.24 -18.71 -12.43
N HIS A 214 8.12 -19.67 -12.21
CA HIS A 214 8.16 -20.43 -10.96
C HIS A 214 9.58 -20.95 -10.67
N SER A 215 9.81 -21.30 -9.41
CA SER A 215 11.07 -21.87 -8.95
C SER A 215 11.32 -23.21 -9.63
N ARG A 216 12.59 -23.56 -9.85
CA ARG A 216 12.98 -24.86 -10.42
C ARG A 216 12.78 -26.01 -9.45
N SER A 217 12.69 -25.75 -8.16
CA SER A 217 12.48 -26.77 -7.13
C SER A 217 11.01 -27.06 -6.84
N MET A 218 10.07 -26.51 -7.60
CA MET A 218 8.63 -26.71 -7.38
C MET A 218 7.89 -27.22 -8.62
N ASP A 219 6.91 -28.07 -8.38
CA ASP A 219 5.85 -28.35 -9.35
C ASP A 219 4.74 -27.32 -9.18
N VAL A 220 4.69 -26.34 -10.10
CA VAL A 220 3.72 -25.24 -10.03
C VAL A 220 2.27 -25.71 -10.15
N GLN A 221 2.01 -26.79 -10.89
CA GLN A 221 0.64 -27.29 -11.06
C GLN A 221 0.16 -27.99 -9.80
N ALA A 222 1.02 -28.80 -9.17
CA ALA A 222 0.73 -29.39 -7.87
C ALA A 222 0.54 -28.32 -6.79
N PHE A 223 1.42 -27.32 -6.76
CA PHE A 223 1.35 -26.18 -5.84
C PHE A 223 0.00 -25.43 -5.95
N ILE A 224 -0.42 -25.05 -7.16
CA ILE A 224 -1.70 -24.34 -7.35
C ILE A 224 -2.89 -25.21 -6.93
N ARG A 225 -2.85 -26.53 -7.18
CA ARG A 225 -3.91 -27.46 -6.75
C ARG A 225 -3.99 -27.55 -5.22
N GLU A 226 -2.85 -27.54 -4.54
CA GLU A 226 -2.78 -27.53 -3.07
C GLU A 226 -3.30 -26.19 -2.49
N GLU A 227 -2.89 -25.07 -3.09
CA GLU A 227 -3.35 -23.73 -2.71
C GLU A 227 -4.88 -23.56 -2.90
N LEU A 228 -5.47 -24.18 -3.91
CA LEU A 228 -6.93 -24.12 -4.10
C LEU A 228 -7.70 -25.18 -3.31
N GLY A 229 -7.11 -26.37 -3.15
CA GLY A 229 -7.79 -27.55 -2.67
C GLY A 229 -8.67 -28.22 -3.74
N ALA A 230 -8.91 -29.52 -3.58
CA ALA A 230 -9.57 -30.36 -4.58
C ALA A 230 -11.01 -29.88 -4.91
N GLN A 231 -11.77 -29.46 -3.90
CA GLN A 231 -13.15 -28.99 -4.11
C GLN A 231 -13.18 -27.74 -5.00
N ARG A 232 -12.37 -26.72 -4.65
CA ARG A 232 -12.34 -25.46 -5.40
C ARG A 232 -11.83 -25.64 -6.83
N TRP A 233 -10.86 -26.53 -7.01
CA TRP A 233 -10.39 -26.93 -8.33
C TRP A 233 -11.54 -27.47 -9.20
N GLN A 234 -12.39 -28.36 -8.65
CA GLN A 234 -13.54 -28.90 -9.38
C GLN A 234 -14.60 -27.83 -9.68
N GLU A 235 -14.84 -26.90 -8.75
CA GLU A 235 -15.76 -25.77 -8.99
C GLU A 235 -15.28 -24.86 -10.14
N PHE A 236 -13.98 -24.57 -10.20
CA PHE A 236 -13.38 -23.79 -11.28
C PHE A 236 -13.41 -24.53 -12.62
N ALA A 237 -13.07 -25.82 -12.60
CA ALA A 237 -13.16 -26.67 -13.79
C ALA A 237 -14.60 -26.76 -14.31
N GLY A 238 -15.59 -26.92 -13.43
CA GLY A 238 -17.01 -26.92 -13.78
C GLY A 238 -17.49 -25.58 -14.36
N THR A 239 -17.01 -24.46 -13.80
CA THR A 239 -17.32 -23.11 -14.31
C THR A 239 -16.80 -22.92 -15.75
N LEU A 240 -15.60 -23.43 -16.06
CA LEU A 240 -15.04 -23.39 -17.41
C LEU A 240 -15.74 -24.38 -18.35
N ALA A 241 -16.01 -25.61 -17.89
CA ALA A 241 -16.68 -26.63 -18.68
C ALA A 241 -18.11 -26.22 -19.09
N ALA A 242 -18.84 -25.51 -18.22
CA ALA A 242 -20.14 -24.92 -18.53
C ALA A 242 -20.10 -23.90 -19.69
N ARG A 243 -18.90 -23.41 -20.05
CA ARG A 243 -18.64 -22.52 -21.19
C ARG A 243 -17.92 -23.23 -22.34
N GLY A 244 -17.86 -24.57 -22.33
CA GLY A 244 -17.17 -25.36 -23.34
C GLY A 244 -15.64 -25.26 -23.30
N LYS A 245 -15.05 -24.91 -22.15
CA LYS A 245 -13.61 -24.67 -21.98
C LYS A 245 -12.99 -25.68 -21.01
N SER A 246 -11.74 -26.08 -21.25
CA SER A 246 -10.98 -26.89 -20.30
C SER A 246 -10.19 -26.01 -19.33
N ILE A 247 -10.06 -26.41 -18.06
CA ILE A 247 -9.15 -25.75 -17.12
C ILE A 247 -7.69 -25.85 -17.57
N ASP A 248 -7.36 -26.88 -18.34
CA ASP A 248 -6.01 -27.08 -18.88
C ASP A 248 -5.67 -26.06 -19.98
N ASP A 249 -6.63 -25.31 -20.51
CA ASP A 249 -6.38 -24.24 -21.49
C ASP A 249 -6.09 -22.88 -20.83
N TYR A 250 -6.16 -22.81 -19.49
CA TYR A 250 -6.05 -21.57 -18.72
C TYR A 250 -4.95 -21.65 -17.65
N GLN A 251 -4.49 -20.48 -17.22
CA GLN A 251 -3.74 -20.26 -16.00
C GLN A 251 -4.64 -19.59 -14.97
N LEU A 252 -4.51 -19.96 -13.70
CA LEU A 252 -5.29 -19.36 -12.62
C LEU A 252 -4.52 -18.19 -12.03
N MET A 253 -5.20 -17.05 -11.90
CA MET A 253 -4.60 -15.80 -11.44
C MET A 253 -5.46 -15.17 -10.33
N PRO A 254 -4.90 -14.94 -9.14
CA PRO A 254 -5.57 -14.13 -8.14
C PRO A 254 -5.46 -12.64 -8.50
N VAL A 255 -6.50 -11.88 -8.21
CA VAL A 255 -6.61 -10.44 -8.47
C VAL A 255 -7.14 -9.76 -7.22
N HIS A 256 -6.59 -8.60 -6.88
CA HIS A 256 -7.07 -7.84 -5.73
C HIS A 256 -8.51 -7.36 -6.02
N PRO A 257 -9.47 -7.48 -5.09
CA PRO A 257 -10.85 -7.09 -5.35
C PRO A 257 -11.00 -5.62 -5.78
N TRP A 258 -10.26 -4.70 -5.13
CA TRP A 258 -10.17 -3.31 -5.61
C TRP A 258 -9.69 -3.18 -7.06
N GLN A 259 -8.65 -3.93 -7.46
CA GLN A 259 -8.14 -3.92 -8.83
C GLN A 259 -9.20 -4.43 -9.80
N TRP A 260 -9.92 -5.49 -9.41
CA TRP A 260 -11.02 -6.05 -10.19
C TRP A 260 -12.10 -5.01 -10.50
N ASP A 261 -12.65 -4.39 -9.45
CA ASP A 261 -13.79 -3.47 -9.57
C ASP A 261 -13.42 -2.14 -10.25
N ASN A 262 -12.22 -1.61 -9.97
CA ASN A 262 -11.84 -0.26 -10.41
C ASN A 262 -11.08 -0.23 -11.73
N VAL A 263 -10.47 -1.35 -12.14
CA VAL A 263 -9.56 -1.38 -13.29
C VAL A 263 -9.84 -2.56 -14.20
N THR A 264 -9.84 -3.79 -13.67
CA THR A 264 -9.84 -4.99 -14.52
C THR A 264 -11.10 -5.08 -15.36
N VAL A 265 -12.26 -4.87 -14.75
CA VAL A 265 -13.54 -4.95 -15.48
C VAL A 265 -13.65 -3.90 -16.57
N SER A 266 -13.31 -2.64 -16.28
CA SER A 266 -13.42 -1.54 -17.24
C SER A 266 -12.36 -1.58 -18.34
N THR A 267 -11.15 -2.03 -18.01
CA THR A 267 -10.01 -2.08 -18.94
C THR A 267 -10.07 -3.31 -19.84
N PHE A 268 -10.44 -4.46 -19.29
CA PHE A 268 -10.39 -5.75 -19.99
C PHE A 268 -11.79 -6.34 -20.24
N TYR A 269 -12.82 -5.49 -20.38
CA TYR A 269 -14.17 -5.96 -20.72
C TYR A 269 -14.22 -6.75 -22.04
N PRO A 270 -13.43 -6.44 -23.10
CA PRO A 270 -13.43 -7.23 -24.33
C PRO A 270 -12.91 -8.65 -24.09
N GLU A 271 -11.84 -8.80 -23.30
CA GLU A 271 -11.22 -10.09 -23.01
C GLU A 271 -12.05 -10.91 -22.02
N LEU A 272 -12.76 -10.24 -21.11
CA LEU A 272 -13.79 -10.87 -20.29
C LEU A 272 -14.97 -11.38 -21.12
N ALA A 273 -15.37 -10.62 -22.15
CA ALA A 273 -16.48 -10.98 -23.03
C ALA A 273 -16.11 -12.10 -24.02
N SER A 274 -14.90 -12.08 -24.59
CA SER A 274 -14.38 -13.17 -25.43
C SER A 274 -14.09 -14.44 -24.61
N GLY A 275 -13.93 -14.26 -23.30
CA GLY A 275 -13.56 -15.29 -22.34
C GLY A 275 -12.08 -15.68 -22.42
N GLU A 276 -11.25 -14.84 -23.01
CA GLU A 276 -9.80 -14.87 -22.79
C GLU A 276 -9.49 -14.71 -21.29
N LEU A 277 -10.26 -13.87 -20.61
CA LEU A 277 -10.34 -13.79 -19.16
C LEU A 277 -11.70 -14.35 -18.70
N VAL A 278 -11.71 -15.23 -17.71
CA VAL A 278 -12.93 -15.80 -17.14
C VAL A 278 -12.94 -15.58 -15.64
N TYR A 279 -13.95 -14.86 -15.14
CA TYR A 279 -14.21 -14.73 -13.70
C TYR A 279 -14.63 -16.07 -13.08
N LEU A 280 -13.93 -16.49 -12.03
CA LEU A 280 -14.14 -17.76 -11.32
C LEU A 280 -14.72 -17.59 -9.91
N GLY A 281 -15.00 -16.36 -9.48
CA GLY A 281 -15.44 -16.07 -8.11
C GLY A 281 -14.31 -15.58 -7.21
N THR A 282 -14.53 -15.66 -5.90
CA THR A 282 -13.58 -15.21 -4.87
C THR A 282 -12.93 -16.38 -4.11
N SER A 283 -11.84 -16.15 -3.39
CA SER A 283 -11.22 -17.18 -2.54
C SER A 283 -12.14 -17.57 -1.36
N ALA A 284 -12.04 -18.83 -0.91
CA ALA A 284 -12.63 -19.25 0.36
C ALA A 284 -11.84 -18.69 1.55
N ASP A 285 -10.51 -18.75 1.46
CA ASP A 285 -9.61 -18.14 2.43
C ASP A 285 -9.76 -16.61 2.43
N GLN A 286 -9.66 -16.03 3.62
CA GLN A 286 -9.62 -14.59 3.84
C GLN A 286 -8.17 -14.14 4.00
N TYR A 287 -7.88 -12.95 3.49
CA TYR A 287 -6.56 -12.37 3.46
C TYR A 287 -6.53 -11.01 4.16
N LYS A 288 -5.39 -10.67 4.74
CA LYS A 288 -5.15 -9.34 5.34
C LYS A 288 -4.01 -8.63 4.61
N ALA A 289 -4.22 -7.37 4.29
CA ALA A 289 -3.19 -6.51 3.72
C ALA A 289 -2.04 -6.31 4.71
N GLN A 290 -0.81 -6.47 4.23
CA GLN A 290 0.43 -6.11 4.93
C GLN A 290 0.78 -4.65 4.63
N GLN A 291 1.85 -4.09 5.21
CA GLN A 291 2.25 -2.68 5.06
C GLN A 291 2.45 -2.24 3.60
N SER A 292 2.78 -3.17 2.70
CA SER A 292 2.86 -2.89 1.26
C SER A 292 1.51 -2.71 0.57
N ILE A 293 0.40 -2.90 1.29
CA ILE A 293 -1.01 -2.88 0.87
C ILE A 293 -1.37 -4.07 -0.02
N ARG A 294 -0.57 -4.32 -1.06
CA ARG A 294 -0.85 -5.31 -2.12
C ARG A 294 -0.25 -6.71 -1.86
N THR A 295 0.59 -6.86 -0.85
CA THR A 295 0.99 -8.19 -0.35
C THR A 295 0.03 -8.58 0.77
N LEU A 296 -0.52 -9.78 0.67
CA LEU A 296 -1.57 -10.26 1.54
C LEU A 296 -1.12 -11.51 2.29
N ALA A 297 -1.32 -11.52 3.61
CA ALA A 297 -1.18 -12.71 4.43
C ALA A 297 -2.48 -13.51 4.45
N ASN A 298 -2.40 -14.83 4.38
CA ASN A 298 -3.57 -15.70 4.47
C ASN A 298 -4.01 -15.81 5.94
N ALA A 299 -5.09 -15.13 6.31
CA ALA A 299 -5.60 -15.11 7.67
C ALA A 299 -6.35 -16.40 8.04
N SER A 300 -6.87 -17.13 7.05
CA SER A 300 -7.53 -18.43 7.26
C SER A 300 -6.51 -19.55 7.50
N GLN A 301 -5.35 -19.49 6.84
CA GLN A 301 -4.30 -20.51 6.89
C GLN A 301 -2.91 -19.84 6.96
N PRO A 302 -2.46 -19.39 8.15
CA PRO A 302 -1.26 -18.54 8.32
C PRO A 302 0.07 -19.16 7.87
N LYS A 303 0.12 -20.47 7.63
CA LYS A 303 1.32 -21.16 7.12
C LYS A 303 1.42 -21.15 5.60
N ARG A 304 0.37 -20.71 4.90
CA ARG A 304 0.36 -20.62 3.45
C ARG A 304 1.16 -19.40 2.97
N PRO A 305 1.67 -19.43 1.73
CA PRO A 305 2.41 -18.31 1.17
C PRO A 305 1.61 -17.02 1.16
N TYR A 306 2.33 -15.89 1.24
CA TYR A 306 1.77 -14.59 0.94
C TYR A 306 1.35 -14.50 -0.54
N VAL A 307 0.33 -13.71 -0.83
CA VAL A 307 -0.09 -13.41 -2.20
C VAL A 307 0.15 -11.92 -2.48
N LYS A 308 0.98 -11.62 -3.49
CA LYS A 308 1.30 -10.25 -3.90
C LYS A 308 0.61 -9.93 -5.22
N LEU A 309 -0.26 -8.92 -5.21
CA LEU A 309 -1.19 -8.64 -6.29
C LEU A 309 -0.85 -7.32 -6.99
N ALA A 310 -1.15 -7.22 -8.29
CA ALA A 310 -1.06 -5.96 -9.01
C ALA A 310 -2.13 -4.99 -8.51
N MET A 311 -1.79 -3.69 -8.45
CA MET A 311 -2.68 -2.66 -7.95
C MET A 311 -2.39 -1.30 -8.61
N SER A 312 -3.32 -0.79 -9.42
CA SER A 312 -3.17 0.49 -10.13
C SER A 312 -3.45 1.69 -9.21
N MET A 313 -2.64 1.83 -8.18
CA MET A 313 -2.66 2.97 -7.25
C MET A 313 -1.26 3.58 -7.12
N THR A 314 -1.20 4.83 -6.67
CA THR A 314 0.07 5.50 -6.32
C THR A 314 0.18 5.64 -4.81
N ASN A 315 1.32 5.25 -4.24
CA ASN A 315 1.60 5.48 -2.82
C ASN A 315 3.07 5.84 -2.67
N THR A 316 3.40 6.91 -1.93
CA THR A 316 4.78 7.38 -1.82
C THR A 316 5.35 7.75 -3.20
N SER A 317 4.55 8.46 -4.00
CA SER A 317 4.86 8.89 -5.37
C SER A 317 5.28 7.79 -6.35
N SER A 318 5.05 6.52 -6.00
CA SER A 318 5.38 5.34 -6.79
C SER A 318 4.13 4.52 -7.11
N THR A 319 4.02 4.06 -8.37
CA THR A 319 2.93 3.18 -8.79
C THR A 319 3.08 1.79 -8.18
N ARG A 320 1.97 1.13 -7.89
CA ARG A 320 1.92 -0.21 -7.30
C ARG A 320 1.55 -1.30 -8.32
N ILE A 321 1.92 -1.06 -9.57
CA ILE A 321 1.83 -2.04 -10.66
C ILE A 321 2.86 -3.16 -10.46
N LEU A 322 2.57 -4.35 -10.97
CA LEU A 322 3.48 -5.48 -10.95
C LEU A 322 3.85 -5.82 -12.39
N ALA A 323 5.04 -5.38 -12.82
CA ALA A 323 5.44 -5.52 -14.21
C ALA A 323 5.75 -6.99 -14.54
N ARG A 324 5.34 -7.44 -15.73
CA ARG A 324 5.53 -8.83 -16.18
C ARG A 324 6.93 -9.37 -15.95
N HIS A 325 7.97 -8.60 -16.32
CA HIS A 325 9.36 -9.04 -16.15
C HIS A 325 9.73 -9.27 -14.67
N THR A 326 9.17 -8.49 -13.74
CA THR A 326 9.40 -8.71 -12.29
C THR A 326 8.74 -10.00 -11.81
N VAL A 327 7.52 -10.29 -12.28
CA VAL A 327 6.80 -11.54 -11.95
C VAL A 327 7.57 -12.77 -12.43
N LEU A 328 8.12 -12.71 -13.64
CA LEU A 328 8.83 -13.85 -14.24
C LEU A 328 10.23 -14.04 -13.64
N ASN A 329 10.90 -12.96 -13.25
CA ASN A 329 12.25 -13.01 -12.70
C ASN A 329 12.29 -13.32 -11.20
N GLY A 330 11.23 -13.02 -10.43
CA GLY A 330 11.17 -13.25 -8.98
C GLY A 330 11.58 -14.67 -8.57
N PRO A 331 11.04 -15.73 -9.19
CA PRO A 331 11.43 -17.10 -8.87
C PRO A 331 12.87 -17.47 -9.27
N ILE A 332 13.36 -16.93 -10.39
CA ILE A 332 14.74 -17.14 -10.86
C ILE A 332 15.74 -16.51 -9.87
N ILE A 333 15.45 -15.28 -9.43
CA ILE A 333 16.27 -14.56 -8.44
C ILE A 333 16.20 -15.26 -7.09
N THR A 334 15.02 -15.76 -6.70
CA THR A 334 14.82 -16.54 -5.48
C THR A 334 15.71 -17.78 -5.47
N ASP A 335 15.68 -18.60 -6.53
CA ASP A 335 16.51 -19.80 -6.65
C ASP A 335 18.01 -19.47 -6.55
N TRP A 336 18.43 -18.39 -7.21
CA TRP A 336 19.81 -17.92 -7.18
C TRP A 336 20.25 -17.46 -5.79
N LEU A 337 19.44 -16.64 -5.11
CA LEU A 337 19.73 -16.15 -3.76
C LEU A 337 19.74 -17.28 -2.72
N HIS A 338 18.78 -18.21 -2.78
CA HIS A 338 18.76 -19.39 -1.92
C HIS A 338 19.99 -20.26 -2.14
N LYS A 339 20.43 -20.44 -3.39
CA LYS A 339 21.70 -21.14 -3.68
C LYS A 339 22.89 -20.42 -3.06
N LEU A 340 22.99 -19.09 -3.19
CA LEU A 340 24.08 -18.31 -2.60
C LEU A 340 24.12 -18.50 -1.08
N ILE A 341 22.99 -18.31 -0.39
CA ILE A 341 22.88 -18.51 1.06
C ILE A 341 23.28 -19.95 1.45
N ALA A 342 22.80 -20.94 0.71
CA ALA A 342 23.11 -22.34 0.96
C ALA A 342 24.58 -22.72 0.69
N THR A 343 25.35 -21.87 0.00
CA THR A 343 26.78 -22.10 -0.27
C THR A 343 27.73 -21.17 0.50
N ASP A 344 27.22 -20.08 1.07
CA ASP A 344 28.00 -19.09 1.79
C ASP A 344 28.09 -19.41 3.29
N SER A 345 29.32 -19.55 3.79
CA SER A 345 29.56 -19.89 5.21
C SER A 345 29.13 -18.79 6.19
N THR A 346 29.24 -17.52 5.80
CA THR A 346 28.86 -16.37 6.63
C THR A 346 27.34 -16.29 6.73
N ALA A 347 26.64 -16.40 5.59
CA ALA A 347 25.18 -16.38 5.55
C ALA A 347 24.58 -17.50 6.41
N LYS A 348 25.16 -18.71 6.36
CA LYS A 348 24.78 -19.82 7.24
C LYS A 348 25.03 -19.54 8.71
N ALA A 349 26.21 -19.03 9.06
CA ALA A 349 26.56 -18.72 10.44
C ALA A 349 25.63 -17.66 11.04
N LEU A 350 25.16 -16.71 10.22
CA LEU A 350 24.20 -15.68 10.61
C LEU A 350 22.74 -16.16 10.64
N GLY A 351 22.45 -17.37 10.14
CA GLY A 351 21.07 -17.84 9.96
C GLY A 351 20.26 -16.93 9.04
N PHE A 352 20.89 -16.37 8.00
CA PHE A 352 20.26 -15.38 7.11
C PHE A 352 19.14 -16.01 6.28
N VAL A 353 17.95 -15.42 6.32
CA VAL A 353 16.74 -15.93 5.64
C VAL A 353 16.22 -14.91 4.64
N ILE A 354 15.80 -15.40 3.47
CA ILE A 354 15.02 -14.64 2.49
C ILE A 354 13.73 -15.40 2.22
N LEU A 355 12.60 -14.70 2.33
CA LEU A 355 11.30 -15.21 1.87
C LEU A 355 11.25 -15.10 0.35
N GLY A 356 11.22 -16.25 -0.32
CA GLY A 356 11.27 -16.33 -1.77
C GLY A 356 9.95 -16.00 -2.46
N GLU A 357 10.02 -15.32 -3.60
CA GLU A 357 8.91 -15.18 -4.54
C GLU A 357 8.89 -16.42 -5.45
N VAL A 358 8.28 -17.52 -5.00
CA VAL A 358 8.46 -18.85 -5.62
C VAL A 358 7.67 -19.09 -6.89
N ALA A 359 6.54 -18.40 -7.08
CA ALA A 359 5.70 -18.52 -8.26
C ALA A 359 5.00 -17.20 -8.58
N GLY A 360 4.70 -16.98 -9.86
CA GLY A 360 4.03 -15.78 -10.34
C GLY A 360 3.36 -16.01 -11.69
N VAL A 361 2.25 -15.33 -11.91
CA VAL A 361 1.52 -15.31 -13.18
C VAL A 361 1.23 -13.87 -13.58
N SER A 362 1.40 -13.56 -14.85
CA SER A 362 1.12 -12.25 -15.44
C SER A 362 0.24 -12.42 -16.67
N TYR A 363 -0.72 -11.51 -16.83
CA TYR A 363 -1.44 -11.35 -18.08
C TYR A 363 -0.55 -10.63 -19.08
N ASP A 364 -0.58 -11.05 -20.34
CA ASP A 364 0.20 -10.45 -21.41
C ASP A 364 -0.63 -9.41 -22.16
N TYR A 365 -0.53 -8.17 -21.72
CA TYR A 365 -1.25 -7.03 -22.30
C TYR A 365 -0.53 -6.40 -23.51
N ARG A 366 0.55 -6.98 -24.03
CA ARG A 366 1.34 -6.39 -25.15
C ARG A 366 0.57 -6.32 -26.47
N HIS A 367 -0.48 -7.12 -26.62
CA HIS A 367 -1.34 -7.06 -27.80
C HIS A 367 -2.44 -5.98 -27.67
N LEU A 368 -2.57 -5.35 -26.51
CA LEU A 368 -3.49 -4.25 -26.27
C LEU A 368 -2.86 -2.91 -26.69
N PRO A 369 -3.67 -1.89 -27.03
CA PRO A 369 -3.16 -0.56 -27.35
C PRO A 369 -2.28 0.01 -26.23
N GLU A 370 -1.18 0.67 -26.59
CA GLU A 370 -0.46 1.52 -25.65
C GLU A 370 -1.40 2.65 -25.21
N SER A 371 -1.60 2.81 -23.89
CA SER A 371 -2.44 3.85 -23.30
C SER A 371 -1.63 4.84 -22.48
#